data_AF-A0A7C4A8T7-F1
#
_entry.id   AF-A0A7C4A8T7-F1
#
_cell.length_a   1.000
_cell.length_b   1.000
_cell.length_c   1.000
_cell.angle_alpha   90.00
_cell.angle_beta   90.00
_cell.angle_gamma   90.00
#
_symmetry.space_group_name_H-M   'P 1'
#
loop_
_entity.id
_entity.type
_entity.pdbx_description
1 polymer ?
#
loop_
_entity_poly.entity_id
_entity_poly.type
_entity_poly.pdbx_seq_one_letter_code
_entity_poly.pdbx_strand_id
1 'polypeptide(L)'
;PKRQSACECERTSNVSLAHALNLINGALVGEAVQAPDNRLAKLVEAEPQDGKVVEEIYLACLARPPTAQELTTAKLSAAPSRLEGAQDLAWALLNSPAFLFNR
;
A
#
# COMPACT_ATOMS: atom_id res chain seq x y z
N PRO A 1 23.82 20.64 24.70
CA PRO A 1 23.06 19.62 25.47
C PRO A 1 23.49 18.20 25.08
N LYS A 2 23.83 17.34 26.06
CA LYS A 2 24.17 15.93 25.80
C LYS A 2 22.93 15.21 25.29
N ARG A 3 23.01 14.55 24.12
CA ARG A 3 21.97 13.61 23.66
C ARG A 3 21.89 12.50 24.70
N GLN A 4 20.85 12.53 25.54
CA GLN A 4 20.50 11.39 26.36
C GLN A 4 19.98 10.32 25.38
N SER A 5 20.76 9.26 25.19
CA SER A 5 20.30 8.07 24.49
C SER A 5 19.09 7.55 25.25
N ALA A 6 17.92 7.54 24.61
CA ALA A 6 16.75 6.89 25.15
C ALA A 6 17.12 5.42 25.42
N CYS A 7 16.96 4.99 26.66
CA CYS A 7 17.24 3.60 27.05
C CYS A 7 16.30 2.69 26.27
N GLU A 8 16.84 1.73 25.53
CA GLU A 8 16.09 0.78 24.70
C GLU A 8 15.26 -0.22 25.52
N CYS A 9 15.45 -0.24 26.85
CA CYS A 9 14.81 -1.16 27.78
C CYS A 9 13.31 -0.92 28.02
N GLU A 10 12.75 0.24 27.67
CA GLU A 10 11.31 0.53 27.81
C GLU A 10 10.49 0.28 26.54
N ARG A 11 11.13 -0.06 25.42
CA ARG A 11 10.41 -0.55 24.25
C ARG A 11 10.11 -2.03 24.45
N THR A 12 8.94 -2.32 25.02
CA THR A 12 8.29 -3.61 24.74
C THR A 12 7.95 -3.63 23.25
N SER A 13 8.87 -4.15 22.43
CA SER A 13 8.72 -4.38 20.99
C SER A 13 7.83 -5.57 20.68
N ASN A 14 6.81 -5.82 21.51
CA ASN A 14 5.86 -6.89 21.27
C ASN A 14 4.83 -6.42 20.24
N VAL A 15 5.27 -6.26 18.99
CA VAL A 15 4.38 -6.46 17.85
C VAL A 15 3.91 -7.91 17.98
N SER A 16 2.72 -8.09 18.53
CA SER A 16 2.17 -9.43 18.69
C SER A 16 1.95 -10.03 17.30
N LEU A 17 2.10 -11.35 17.18
CA LEU A 17 1.75 -12.07 15.95
C LEU A 17 0.34 -11.68 15.46
N ALA A 18 -0.59 -11.45 16.38
CA ALA A 18 -1.94 -10.98 16.06
C ALA A 18 -1.96 -9.56 15.46
N HIS A 19 -1.16 -8.62 15.97
CA HIS A 19 -1.02 -7.29 15.36
C HIS A 19 -0.34 -7.35 13.99
N ALA A 20 0.68 -8.22 13.83
CA ALA A 20 1.31 -8.46 12.53
C ALA A 20 0.32 -9.10 11.53
N LEU A 21 -0.48 -10.06 11.97
CA LEU A 21 -1.50 -10.71 11.14
C LEU A 21 -2.64 -9.74 10.78
N ASN A 22 -3.05 -8.86 11.69
CA ASN A 22 -4.03 -7.81 11.37
C ASN A 22 -3.47 -6.78 10.38
N LEU A 23 -2.15 -6.55 10.38
CA LEU A 23 -1.51 -5.69 9.39
C LEU A 23 -1.40 -6.38 8.02
N ILE A 24 -1.16 -7.70 8.00
CA ILE A 24 -0.97 -8.49 6.78
C ILE A 24 -2.29 -8.96 6.16
N ASN A 25 -3.36 -9.11 6.95
CA ASN A 25 -4.63 -9.67 6.45
C ASN A 25 -5.87 -9.08 7.15
N GLY A 26 -5.71 -8.06 7.99
CA GLY A 26 -6.82 -7.54 8.78
C GLY A 26 -7.81 -6.75 7.94
N ALA A 27 -9.10 -6.89 8.30
CA ALA A 27 -10.20 -6.18 7.68
C ALA A 27 -9.97 -4.66 7.62
N LEU A 28 -9.26 -4.09 8.60
CA LEU A 28 -8.99 -2.65 8.68
C LEU A 28 -8.30 -2.09 7.42
N VAL A 29 -7.26 -2.76 6.90
CA VAL A 29 -6.54 -2.27 5.71
C VAL A 29 -7.40 -2.45 4.46
N GLY A 30 -8.09 -3.59 4.35
CA GLY A 30 -9.03 -3.83 3.26
C GLY A 30 -10.15 -2.78 3.21
N GLU A 31 -10.78 -2.50 4.34
CA GLU A 31 -11.82 -1.49 4.49
C GLU A 31 -11.31 -0.08 4.14
N ALA A 32 -10.11 0.29 4.61
CA ALA A 32 -9.50 1.59 4.28
C ALA A 32 -9.22 1.75 2.78
N VAL A 33 -8.77 0.68 2.12
CA VAL A 33 -8.50 0.66 0.67
C VAL A 33 -9.81 0.68 -0.13
N GLN A 34 -10.88 0.04 0.35
CA GLN A 34 -12.18 0.01 -0.32
C GLN A 34 -13.06 1.23 -0.02
N ALA A 35 -12.71 2.04 0.98
CA ALA A 35 -13.48 3.21 1.35
C ALA A 35 -13.72 4.17 0.15
N PRO A 36 -14.96 4.64 -0.08
CA PRO A 36 -15.33 5.37 -1.29
C PRO A 36 -14.72 6.78 -1.38
N ASP A 37 -14.37 7.39 -0.24
CA ASP A 37 -13.71 8.70 -0.18
C ASP A 37 -12.26 8.56 0.30
N ASN A 38 -11.47 7.78 -0.43
CA ASN A 38 -10.05 7.64 -0.15
C ASN A 38 -9.18 8.27 -1.24
N ARG A 39 -7.86 8.26 -1.01
CA ARG A 39 -6.89 8.82 -1.96
C ARG A 39 -6.96 8.15 -3.33
N LEU A 40 -7.28 6.85 -3.40
CA LEU A 40 -7.37 6.11 -4.66
C LEU A 40 -8.55 6.57 -5.50
N ALA A 41 -9.72 6.78 -4.88
CA ALA A 41 -10.89 7.34 -5.55
C ALA A 41 -10.56 8.69 -6.21
N LYS A 42 -9.94 9.60 -5.45
CA LYS A 42 -9.52 10.93 -5.95
C LYS A 42 -8.47 10.84 -7.07
N LEU A 43 -7.52 9.92 -6.95
CA LEU A 43 -6.47 9.70 -7.95
C LEU A 43 -7.05 9.18 -9.26
N VAL A 44 -7.93 8.18 -9.19
CA VAL A 44 -8.58 7.57 -10.37
C VAL A 44 -9.51 8.57 -11.06
N GLU A 45 -10.17 9.44 -10.32
CA GLU A 45 -11.00 10.51 -10.90
C GLU A 45 -10.14 11.58 -11.59
N ALA A 46 -9.02 11.99 -10.97
CA ALA A 46 -8.20 13.10 -11.45
C ALA A 46 -7.27 12.74 -12.62
N GLU A 47 -6.76 11.50 -12.68
CA GLU A 47 -5.76 11.09 -13.68
C GLU A 47 -6.32 10.03 -14.63
N PRO A 48 -6.60 10.36 -15.91
CA PRO A 48 -7.19 9.42 -16.87
C PRO A 48 -6.22 8.33 -17.35
N GLN A 49 -4.91 8.49 -17.19
CA GLN A 49 -3.92 7.52 -17.67
C GLN A 49 -3.65 6.43 -16.63
N ASP A 50 -3.97 5.18 -16.96
CA ASP A 50 -3.77 4.03 -16.06
C ASP A 50 -2.32 3.88 -15.61
N GLY A 51 -1.35 4.07 -16.51
CA GLY A 51 0.07 3.96 -16.17
C GLY A 51 0.50 4.92 -15.06
N LYS A 52 -0.03 6.15 -15.04
CA LYS A 52 0.27 7.13 -14.00
C LYS A 52 -0.42 6.80 -12.68
N VAL A 53 -1.66 6.31 -12.73
CA VAL A 53 -2.35 5.83 -11.52
C VAL A 53 -1.58 4.67 -10.89
N VAL A 54 -1.13 3.72 -11.70
CA VAL A 54 -0.27 2.61 -11.25
C VAL A 54 1.02 3.16 -10.64
N GLU A 55 1.72 4.06 -11.32
CA GLU A 55 2.96 4.66 -10.81
C GLU A 55 2.77 5.31 -9.43
N GLU A 56 1.69 6.08 -9.26
CA GLU A 56 1.41 6.73 -7.98
C GLU A 56 1.04 5.76 -6.86
N ILE A 57 0.36 4.66 -7.18
CA ILE A 57 0.08 3.59 -6.21
C ILE A 57 1.38 2.91 -5.79
N TYR A 58 2.28 2.62 -6.72
CA TYR A 58 3.60 2.06 -6.42
C TYR A 58 4.45 3.00 -5.55
N LEU A 59 4.46 4.30 -5.85
CA LEU A 59 5.14 5.30 -5.03
C LEU A 59 4.53 5.38 -3.62
N ALA A 60 3.19 5.32 -3.51
CA ALA A 60 2.50 5.37 -2.24
C ALA A 60 2.76 4.15 -1.35
N CYS A 61 2.79 2.95 -1.95
CA CYS A 61 2.96 1.70 -1.22
C CYS A 61 4.44 1.37 -0.99
N LEU A 62 5.27 1.42 -2.03
CA LEU A 62 6.64 0.89 -2.02
C LEU A 62 7.73 1.96 -2.06
N ALA A 63 7.37 3.26 -2.12
CA ALA A 63 8.32 4.37 -2.22
C ALA A 63 9.30 4.26 -3.41
N ARG A 64 8.89 3.59 -4.49
CA ARG A 64 9.64 3.46 -5.73
C ARG A 64 8.69 3.42 -6.94
N PRO A 65 9.15 3.79 -8.14
CA PRO A 65 8.36 3.56 -9.35
C PRO A 65 8.22 2.05 -9.65
N PRO A 66 7.18 1.66 -10.40
CA PRO A 66 7.05 0.31 -10.91
C PRO A 66 8.15 0.04 -11.96
N THR A 67 8.56 -1.22 -12.06
CA THR A 67 9.34 -1.71 -13.19
C THR A 67 8.47 -1.79 -14.46
N ALA A 68 9.08 -1.89 -15.64
CA ALA A 68 8.34 -2.04 -16.89
C ALA A 68 7.43 -3.30 -16.91
N GLN A 69 7.86 -4.38 -16.26
CA GLN A 69 7.06 -5.60 -16.14
C GLN A 69 5.86 -5.40 -15.18
N GLU A 70 6.06 -4.71 -14.07
CA GLU A 70 4.98 -4.38 -13.14
C GLU A 70 3.94 -3.46 -13.79
N LEU A 71 4.39 -2.42 -14.51
CA LEU A 71 3.52 -1.49 -15.23
C LEU A 71 2.65 -2.20 -16.28
N THR A 72 3.20 -3.18 -17.00
CA THR A 72 2.46 -3.93 -18.02
C THR A 72 1.50 -4.97 -17.43
N THR A 73 1.78 -5.44 -16.21
CA THR A 73 0.96 -6.43 -15.51
C THR A 73 -0.20 -5.78 -14.75
N ALA A 74 0.00 -4.58 -14.21
CA ALA A 74 -0.97 -3.83 -13.44
C ALA A 74 -2.08 -3.21 -14.32
N LYS A 75 -2.99 -4.04 -14.82
CA LYS A 75 -4.12 -3.64 -15.68
C LYS A 75 -5.35 -3.30 -14.85
N LEU A 76 -5.55 -2.02 -14.55
CA LEU A 76 -6.70 -1.53 -13.78
C LEU A 76 -8.04 -1.87 -14.45
N SER A 77 -8.06 -1.88 -15.79
CA SER A 77 -9.24 -2.21 -16.59
C SER A 77 -9.65 -3.70 -16.57
N ALA A 78 -8.88 -4.57 -15.91
CA ALA A 78 -9.25 -5.98 -15.76
C ALA A 78 -10.31 -6.20 -14.68
N ALA A 79 -10.53 -5.22 -13.81
CA ALA A 79 -11.57 -5.22 -12.78
C ALA A 79 -12.89 -4.62 -13.32
N PRO A 80 -14.04 -4.87 -12.63
CA PRO A 80 -15.34 -4.31 -13.03
C PRO A 80 -15.36 -2.78 -13.13
N SER A 81 -14.56 -2.10 -12.30
CA SER A 81 -14.33 -0.66 -12.39
C SER A 81 -12.85 -0.34 -12.26
N ARG A 82 -12.44 0.79 -12.85
CA ARG A 82 -11.07 1.30 -12.74
C ARG A 82 -10.66 1.57 -11.29
N LEU A 83 -11.63 2.01 -10.47
CA LEU A 83 -11.43 2.20 -9.04
C LEU A 83 -11.17 0.87 -8.34
N GLU A 84 -11.98 -0.15 -8.58
CA GLU A 84 -11.76 -1.49 -8.02
C GLU A 84 -10.38 -2.04 -8.40
N GLY A 85 -9.96 -1.89 -9.67
CA GLY A 85 -8.63 -2.31 -10.10
C GLY A 85 -7.50 -1.58 -9.36
N ALA A 86 -7.67 -0.29 -9.07
CA ALA A 86 -6.71 0.50 -8.28
C ALA A 86 -6.68 0.06 -6.80
N GLN A 87 -7.84 -0.24 -6.23
CA GLN A 87 -7.98 -0.75 -4.87
C GLN A 87 -7.35 -2.14 -4.73
N ASP A 88 -7.60 -3.03 -5.67
CA ASP A 88 -7.01 -4.37 -5.70
C ASP A 88 -5.49 -4.31 -5.83
N LEU A 89 -4.97 -3.44 -6.69
CA LEU A 89 -3.53 -3.22 -6.81
C LEU A 89 -2.92 -2.74 -5.49
N ALA A 90 -3.52 -1.73 -4.86
CA ALA A 90 -3.03 -1.21 -3.58
C ALA A 90 -3.05 -2.29 -2.50
N TRP A 91 -4.14 -3.07 -2.42
CA TRP A 91 -4.23 -4.20 -1.49
C TRP A 91 -3.16 -5.25 -1.76
N ALA A 92 -2.94 -5.63 -3.02
CA ALA A 92 -1.91 -6.60 -3.38
C ALA A 92 -0.50 -6.12 -3.02
N LEU A 93 -0.19 -4.83 -3.24
CA LEU A 93 1.11 -4.25 -2.89
C LEU A 93 1.32 -4.20 -1.38
N LEU A 94 0.32 -3.75 -0.60
CA LEU A 94 0.41 -3.67 0.87
C LEU A 94 0.63 -5.05 1.51
N ASN A 95 0.16 -6.11 0.87
CA ASN A 95 0.33 -7.49 1.33
C ASN A 95 1.49 -8.22 0.64
N SER A 96 2.28 -7.52 -0.18
CA SER A 96 3.41 -8.12 -0.89
C SER A 96 4.67 -8.22 -0.02
N PRO A 97 5.58 -9.18 -0.30
CA PRO A 97 6.90 -9.21 0.34
C PRO A 97 7.70 -7.92 0.15
N ALA A 98 7.51 -7.23 -0.98
CA ALA A 98 8.18 -5.97 -1.26
C ALA A 98 7.79 -4.90 -0.24
N PHE A 99 6.52 -4.84 0.17
CA PHE A 99 6.06 -3.92 1.21
C PHE A 99 6.54 -4.36 2.60
N LEU A 100 6.36 -5.64 2.92
CA LEU A 100 6.65 -6.17 4.27
C LEU A 100 8.14 -6.16 4.62
N PHE A 101 9.01 -6.35 3.63
CA PHE A 101 10.46 -6.50 3.87
C PHE A 101 11.30 -5.40 3.21
N ASN A 102 10.69 -4.48 2.46
CA ASN A 102 11.39 -3.46 1.69
C ASN A 102 12.53 -4.06 0.84
N ARG A 103 12.19 -5.08 0.03
CA ARG A 103 13.11 -5.78 -0.87
C ARG A 103 12.64 -5.71 -2.31
#